data_AF-R9K156-F1
#
_entry.id   AF-R9K156-F1
#
_cell.length_a   1.000
_cell.length_b   1.000
_cell.length_c   1.000
_cell.angle_alpha   90.00
_cell.angle_beta   90.00
_cell.angle_gamma   90.00
#
_symmetry.space_group_name_H-M   'P 1'
#
loop_
_entity.id
_entity.type
_entity.pdbx_description
1 polymer ?
#
loop_
_entity_poly.entity_id
_entity_poly.type
_entity_poly.pdbx_seq_one_letter_code
_entity_poly.pdbx_strand_id
1 'polypeptide(L)'
;MLYGEGKDDIISQYVDFTKVYNEQVKLHGKTREAVLETIRICKDKNLLKEYLSGREKEVISIMMGLFDQEKAIEQFGNEKKEEGKLEGKREGKLEGKMETAINMKAEGLPEDMIARVLDVGLGIVQKWLSGASAAR
;
A
#
# COMPACT_ATOMS: atom_id res chain seq x y z
N MET A 1 -10.18 40.47 -5.13
CA MET A 1 -10.16 40.35 -3.65
C MET A 1 -9.93 38.87 -3.33
N LEU A 2 -8.97 38.53 -2.47
CA LEU A 2 -8.53 37.13 -2.25
C LEU A 2 -9.23 36.41 -1.08
N TYR A 3 -10.14 37.07 -0.35
CA TYR A 3 -10.72 36.51 0.88
C TYR A 3 -12.25 36.61 0.92
N GLY A 4 -12.92 35.45 0.86
CA GLY A 4 -13.89 34.88 1.81
C GLY A 4 -15.19 35.61 2.17
N GLU A 5 -15.37 36.86 1.80
CA GLU A 5 -16.57 37.64 2.18
C GLU A 5 -17.66 37.65 1.11
N GLY A 6 -17.41 37.06 -0.07
CA GLY A 6 -18.36 37.04 -1.18
C GLY A 6 -18.38 35.72 -1.95
N LYS A 7 -19.56 35.30 -2.41
CA LYS A 7 -19.80 34.04 -3.15
C LYS A 7 -18.90 33.81 -4.39
N ASP A 8 -18.25 34.86 -4.88
CA ASP A 8 -17.47 34.84 -6.11
C ASP A 8 -15.95 34.96 -5.89
N ASP A 9 -15.45 34.95 -4.66
CA ASP A 9 -14.00 35.00 -4.42
C ASP A 9 -13.29 33.68 -4.81
N ILE A 10 -12.00 33.78 -5.12
CA ILE A 10 -11.23 32.65 -5.66
C ILE A 10 -11.16 31.45 -4.70
N ILE A 11 -11.16 31.70 -3.39
CA ILE A 11 -11.11 30.64 -2.38
C ILE A 11 -12.45 29.94 -2.30
N SER A 12 -13.56 30.69 -2.31
CA SER A 12 -14.91 30.12 -2.39
C SER A 12 -15.10 29.26 -3.65
N GLN A 13 -14.64 29.74 -4.80
CA GLN A 13 -14.70 28.98 -6.06
C GLN A 13 -13.84 27.70 -5.99
N TYR A 14 -12.66 27.75 -5.36
CA TYR A 14 -11.83 26.57 -5.14
C TYR A 14 -12.51 25.56 -4.20
N VAL A 15 -13.11 26.02 -3.11
CA VAL A 15 -13.85 25.15 -2.19
C VAL A 15 -14.99 24.45 -2.95
N ASP A 16 -15.75 25.16 -3.77
CA ASP A 16 -16.83 24.54 -4.55
C ASP A 16 -16.31 23.59 -5.64
N PHE A 17 -15.18 23.90 -6.28
CA PHE A 17 -14.48 22.97 -7.16
C PHE A 17 -14.13 21.66 -6.40
N THR A 18 -13.58 21.75 -5.19
CA THR A 18 -13.22 20.55 -4.41
C THR A 18 -14.44 19.72 -4.02
N LYS A 19 -15.58 20.36 -3.73
CA LYS A 19 -16.85 19.64 -3.46
C LYS A 19 -17.33 18.86 -4.67
N VAL A 20 -17.39 19.53 -5.83
CA VAL A 20 -17.77 18.88 -7.10
C VAL A 20 -16.83 17.71 -7.40
N TYR A 21 -15.52 17.93 -7.26
CA TYR A 21 -14.53 16.89 -7.48
C TYR A 21 -14.73 15.68 -6.55
N ASN A 22 -14.96 15.91 -5.25
CA ASN A 22 -15.22 14.83 -4.29
C ASN A 22 -16.50 14.06 -4.62
N GLU A 23 -17.54 14.71 -5.13
CA GLU A 23 -18.75 14.05 -5.61
C GLU A 23 -18.45 13.18 -6.85
N GLN A 24 -17.68 13.70 -7.82
CA GLN A 24 -17.32 12.93 -9.01
C GLN A 24 -16.41 11.75 -8.68
N VAL A 25 -15.49 11.88 -7.73
CA VAL A 25 -14.65 10.76 -7.25
C VAL A 25 -15.50 9.70 -6.54
N LYS A 26 -16.55 10.07 -5.82
CA LYS A 26 -17.48 9.08 -5.22
C LYS A 26 -18.25 8.29 -6.28
N LEU A 27 -18.59 8.92 -7.41
CA LEU A 27 -19.36 8.30 -8.49
C LEU A 27 -18.49 7.48 -9.43
N HIS A 28 -17.34 8.01 -9.84
CA HIS A 28 -16.52 7.46 -10.92
C HIS A 28 -15.15 6.96 -10.43
N GLY A 29 -14.86 7.06 -9.13
CA GLY A 29 -13.54 6.77 -8.57
C GLY A 29 -12.49 7.81 -8.95
N LYS A 30 -11.22 7.54 -8.64
CA LYS A 30 -10.06 8.34 -9.07
C LYS A 30 -9.74 8.03 -10.54
N THR A 31 -10.57 8.55 -11.44
CA THR A 31 -10.51 8.26 -12.88
C THR A 31 -10.45 9.53 -13.70
N ARG A 32 -10.07 9.37 -14.97
CA ARG A 32 -10.11 10.45 -15.96
C ARG A 32 -11.52 11.02 -16.13
N GLU A 33 -12.54 10.15 -16.08
CA GLU A 33 -13.94 10.55 -16.18
C GLU A 33 -14.33 11.50 -15.02
N ALA A 34 -13.96 11.18 -13.78
CA ALA A 34 -14.22 12.03 -12.63
C ALA A 34 -13.66 13.45 -12.80
N VAL A 35 -12.44 13.57 -13.34
CA VAL A 35 -11.78 14.86 -13.59
C VAL A 35 -12.46 15.63 -14.71
N LEU A 36 -12.80 14.97 -15.81
CA LEU A 36 -13.47 15.60 -16.95
C LEU A 36 -14.87 16.12 -16.57
N GLU A 37 -15.65 15.32 -15.83
CA GLU A 37 -16.96 15.74 -15.34
C GLU A 37 -16.85 16.87 -14.31
N THR A 38 -15.84 16.84 -13.45
CA THR A 38 -15.57 17.95 -12.51
C THR A 38 -15.36 19.25 -13.28
N ILE A 39 -14.51 19.23 -14.30
CA ILE A 39 -14.21 20.42 -15.10
C ILE A 39 -15.45 20.90 -15.86
N ARG A 40 -16.22 19.98 -16.46
CA ARG A 40 -17.47 20.30 -17.15
C ARG A 40 -18.46 21.00 -16.21
N ILE A 41 -18.74 20.40 -15.06
CA ILE A 41 -19.68 20.95 -14.06
C ILE A 41 -19.19 22.31 -13.53
N CYS A 42 -17.89 22.45 -13.27
CA CYS A 42 -17.33 23.71 -12.80
C CYS A 42 -17.45 24.82 -13.86
N LYS A 43 -17.21 24.52 -15.15
CA LYS A 43 -17.42 25.48 -16.24
C LYS A 43 -18.89 25.87 -16.37
N ASP A 44 -19.81 24.90 -16.28
CA ASP A 44 -21.26 25.15 -16.33
C ASP A 44 -21.73 26.04 -15.17
N LYS A 45 -21.13 25.89 -13.99
CA LYS A 45 -21.40 26.70 -12.79
C LYS A 45 -20.59 28.01 -12.73
N ASN A 46 -19.78 28.32 -13.75
CA ASN A 46 -18.83 29.43 -13.78
C ASN A 46 -17.79 29.42 -12.63
N LEU A 47 -17.47 28.26 -12.07
CA LEU A 47 -16.43 28.08 -11.06
C LEU A 47 -15.05 28.03 -11.73
N LEU A 48 -14.12 28.86 -11.25
CA LEU A 48 -12.75 28.97 -11.76
C LEU A 48 -12.70 29.17 -13.29
N LYS A 49 -13.75 29.77 -13.87
CA LYS A 49 -13.97 29.81 -15.32
C LYS A 49 -12.80 30.38 -16.09
N GLU A 50 -12.30 31.54 -15.65
CA GLU A 50 -11.16 32.22 -16.31
C GLU A 50 -9.91 31.33 -16.28
N TYR A 51 -9.61 30.73 -15.13
CA TYR A 51 -8.47 29.84 -14.98
C TYR A 51 -8.60 28.58 -15.86
N LEU A 52 -9.74 27.89 -15.78
CA LEU A 52 -9.99 26.67 -16.54
C LEU A 52 -9.99 26.93 -18.06
N SER A 53 -10.46 28.09 -18.52
CA SER A 53 -10.48 28.42 -19.95
C SER A 53 -9.12 28.35 -20.64
N GLY A 54 -8.03 28.67 -19.92
CA GLY A 54 -6.67 28.61 -20.44
C GLY A 54 -5.84 27.42 -19.92
N ARG A 55 -6.27 26.76 -18.85
CA ARG A 55 -5.45 25.77 -18.11
C ARG A 55 -6.06 24.38 -18.01
N GLU A 56 -7.22 24.13 -18.61
CA GLU A 56 -7.94 22.85 -18.54
C GLU A 56 -7.04 21.63 -18.80
N LYS A 57 -6.25 21.64 -19.89
CA LYS A 57 -5.35 20.53 -20.22
C LYS A 57 -4.28 20.28 -19.15
N GLU A 58 -3.74 21.34 -18.57
CA GLU A 58 -2.72 21.28 -17.52
C GLU A 58 -3.32 20.71 -16.22
N VAL A 59 -4.51 21.19 -15.84
CA VAL A 59 -5.26 20.68 -14.68
C VAL A 59 -5.54 19.18 -14.82
N ILE A 60 -6.04 18.75 -15.99
CA ILE A 60 -6.28 17.33 -16.26
C ILE A 60 -4.98 16.52 -16.12
N SER A 61 -3.88 17.02 -16.71
CA SER A 61 -2.59 16.32 -16.67
C SER A 61 -2.06 16.18 -15.25
N ILE A 62 -2.12 17.23 -14.44
CA ILE A 62 -1.64 17.21 -13.05
C ILE A 62 -2.49 16.26 -12.20
N MET A 63 -3.82 16.39 -12.27
CA MET A 63 -4.73 15.55 -11.48
C MET A 63 -4.60 14.07 -11.85
N MET A 64 -4.42 13.75 -13.14
CA MET A 64 -4.15 12.39 -13.57
C MET A 64 -2.80 11.87 -13.06
N GLY A 65 -1.74 12.68 -13.15
CA GLY A 65 -0.42 12.29 -12.66
C GLY A 65 -0.40 11.96 -11.16
N LEU A 66 -1.15 12.70 -10.35
CA LEU A 66 -1.29 12.43 -8.92
C LEU A 66 -1.98 11.08 -8.65
N PHE A 67 -2.97 10.68 -9.45
CA PHE A 67 -3.62 9.37 -9.29
C PHE A 67 -2.69 8.22 -9.63
N ASP A 68 -1.91 8.35 -10.68
CA ASP A 68 -0.96 7.31 -11.09
C ASP A 68 0.11 7.11 -10.01
N GLN A 69 0.59 8.22 -9.42
CA GLN A 69 1.51 8.17 -8.28
C GLN A 69 0.89 7.50 -7.05
N GLU A 70 -0.35 7.86 -6.69
CA GLU A 70 -1.03 7.28 -5.52
C GLU A 70 -1.26 5.77 -5.70
N LYS A 71 -1.70 5.34 -6.88
CA LYS A 71 -1.84 3.91 -7.20
C LYS A 71 -0.50 3.17 -7.13
N ALA A 72 0.58 3.77 -7.62
CA ALA A 72 1.90 3.17 -7.54
C ALA A 72 2.36 2.98 -6.08
N ILE A 73 2.11 3.96 -5.22
CA ILE A 73 2.41 3.87 -3.78
C ILE A 73 1.58 2.79 -3.10
N GLU A 74 0.27 2.73 -3.38
CA GLU A 74 -0.63 1.72 -2.82
C GLU A 74 -0.22 0.31 -3.25
N GLN A 75 0.07 0.11 -4.53
CA GLN A 75 0.54 -1.17 -5.06
C GLN A 75 1.85 -1.60 -4.41
N PHE A 76 2.84 -0.70 -4.33
CA PHE A 76 4.11 -0.98 -3.66
C PHE A 76 3.91 -1.36 -2.18
N GLY A 77 3.04 -0.66 -1.47
CA GLY A 77 2.70 -1.00 -0.07
C GLY A 77 2.06 -2.38 0.07
N ASN A 78 1.15 -2.73 -0.85
CA ASN A 78 0.51 -4.05 -0.87
C ASN A 78 1.51 -5.16 -1.19
N GLU A 79 2.40 -4.96 -2.18
CA GLU A 79 3.47 -5.90 -2.51
C GLU A 79 4.39 -6.12 -1.30
N LYS A 80 4.84 -5.06 -0.63
CA LYS A 80 5.68 -5.15 0.57
C LYS A 80 4.99 -5.88 1.72
N LYS A 81 3.68 -5.66 1.89
CA LYS A 81 2.89 -6.34 2.92
C LYS A 81 2.78 -7.84 2.64
N GLU A 82 2.55 -8.23 1.38
CA GLU A 82 2.48 -9.65 1.01
C GLU A 82 3.85 -10.33 1.08
N GLU A 83 4.93 -9.65 0.66
CA GLU A 83 6.31 -10.12 0.87
C GLU A 83 6.58 -10.38 2.35
N GLY A 84 6.30 -9.42 3.23
CA GLY A 84 6.50 -9.56 4.67
C GLY A 84 5.66 -10.68 5.30
N LYS A 85 4.41 -10.88 4.85
CA LYS A 85 3.59 -12.02 5.28
C LYS A 85 4.21 -13.35 4.86
N LEU A 86 4.70 -13.45 3.63
CA LEU A 86 5.29 -14.68 3.10
C LEU A 86 6.60 -15.00 3.83
N GLU A 87 7.44 -14.01 4.04
CA GLU A 87 8.69 -14.11 4.79
C GLU A 87 8.41 -14.54 6.23
N GLY A 88 7.55 -13.82 6.96
CA GLY A 88 7.19 -14.17 8.34
C GLY A 88 6.57 -15.57 8.47
N LYS A 89 5.76 -16.01 7.50
CA LYS A 89 5.24 -17.38 7.48
C LYS A 89 6.35 -18.43 7.28
N ARG A 90 7.35 -18.12 6.45
CA ARG A 90 8.50 -19.01 6.23
C ARG A 90 9.41 -19.06 7.45
N GLU A 91 9.72 -17.92 8.04
CA GLU A 91 10.52 -17.81 9.25
C GLU A 91 9.84 -18.52 10.42
N GLY A 92 8.56 -18.23 10.71
CA GLY A 92 7.84 -18.91 11.79
C GLY A 92 7.74 -20.43 11.60
N LYS A 93 7.64 -20.93 10.36
CA LYS A 93 7.69 -22.37 10.09
C LYS A 93 9.09 -22.96 10.37
N LEU A 94 10.15 -22.23 10.06
CA LEU A 94 11.52 -22.66 10.34
C LEU A 94 11.84 -22.62 11.83
N GLU A 95 11.43 -21.56 12.53
CA GLU A 95 11.56 -21.42 13.98
C GLU A 95 10.82 -22.54 14.72
N GLY A 96 9.56 -22.82 14.35
CA GLY A 96 8.81 -23.92 14.94
C GLY A 96 9.45 -25.29 14.69
N LYS A 97 10.01 -25.53 13.49
CA LYS A 97 10.79 -26.75 13.21
C LYS A 97 12.06 -26.81 14.07
N MET A 98 12.76 -25.69 14.23
CA MET A 98 13.96 -25.61 15.05
C MET A 98 13.68 -25.89 16.53
N GLU A 99 12.64 -25.27 17.10
CA GLU A 99 12.20 -25.52 18.48
C GLU A 99 11.81 -26.99 18.67
N THR A 100 11.06 -27.55 17.73
CA THR A 100 10.69 -28.97 17.75
C THR A 100 11.92 -29.88 17.69
N ALA A 101 12.93 -29.54 16.86
CA ALA A 101 14.18 -30.30 16.78
C ALA A 101 14.95 -30.30 18.11
N ILE A 102 14.99 -29.15 18.80
CA ILE A 102 15.63 -29.01 20.12
C ILE A 102 14.92 -29.90 21.16
N ASN A 103 13.59 -29.88 21.17
CA ASN A 103 12.79 -30.69 22.09
C ASN A 103 12.97 -32.20 21.82
N MET A 104 12.91 -32.62 20.55
CA MET A 104 13.17 -34.02 20.17
C MET A 104 14.58 -34.47 20.56
N LYS A 105 15.59 -33.59 20.41
CA LYS A 105 16.96 -33.91 20.85
C LYS A 105 17.04 -34.07 22.36
N ALA A 106 16.33 -33.24 23.13
CA ALA A 106 16.25 -33.35 24.58
C ALA A 106 15.58 -34.66 25.04
N GLU A 107 14.63 -35.17 24.26
CA GLU A 107 14.00 -36.48 24.47
C GLU A 107 14.88 -37.68 24.03
N GLY A 108 16.08 -37.42 23.51
CA GLY A 108 17.05 -38.45 23.14
C GLY A 108 16.90 -39.00 21.73
N LEU A 109 16.09 -38.37 20.87
CA LEU A 109 15.99 -38.80 19.46
C LEU A 109 17.31 -38.52 18.71
N PRO A 110 17.75 -39.43 17.82
CA PRO A 110 18.94 -39.23 17.02
C PRO A 110 18.68 -38.23 15.89
N GLU A 111 19.72 -37.48 15.49
CA GLU A 111 19.60 -36.32 14.59
C GLU A 111 19.14 -36.69 13.17
N ASP A 112 19.48 -37.89 12.69
CA ASP A 112 19.02 -38.43 11.40
C ASP A 112 17.50 -38.74 11.42
N MET A 113 16.97 -39.15 12.57
CA MET A 113 15.53 -39.37 12.75
C MET A 113 14.81 -38.03 12.85
N ILE A 114 15.34 -37.05 13.59
CA ILE A 114 14.79 -35.69 13.67
C ILE A 114 14.72 -35.04 12.28
N ALA A 115 15.79 -35.16 11.49
CA ALA A 115 15.85 -34.64 10.13
C ALA A 115 14.75 -35.24 9.23
N ARG A 116 14.53 -36.56 9.33
CA ARG A 116 13.45 -37.26 8.60
C ARG A 116 12.06 -36.82 9.07
N VAL A 117 11.82 -36.75 10.38
CA VAL A 117 10.51 -36.40 10.95
C VAL A 117 10.13 -34.96 10.60
N LEU A 118 11.09 -34.03 10.66
CA LEU A 118 10.85 -32.63 10.35
C LEU A 118 10.95 -32.32 8.86
N ASP A 119 11.27 -33.30 8.02
CA ASP A 119 11.49 -33.15 6.57
C ASP A 119 12.44 -31.98 6.27
N VAL A 120 13.66 -32.09 6.80
CA VAL A 120 14.77 -31.14 6.61
C VAL A 120 16.09 -31.89 6.48
N GLY A 121 17.10 -31.26 5.88
CA GLY A 121 18.43 -31.87 5.77
C GLY A 121 19.10 -32.06 7.13
N LEU A 122 19.86 -33.16 7.31
CA LEU A 122 20.61 -33.45 8.53
C LEU A 122 21.54 -32.29 8.95
N GLY A 123 22.23 -31.66 8.00
CA GLY A 123 23.09 -30.51 8.27
C GLY A 123 22.35 -29.29 8.82
N ILE A 124 21.05 -29.14 8.53
CA ILE A 124 20.22 -28.06 9.07
C ILE A 124 19.90 -28.34 10.55
N VAL A 125 19.53 -29.59 10.87
CA VAL A 125 19.30 -30.03 12.26
C VAL A 125 20.56 -29.87 13.10
N GLN A 126 21.71 -30.30 12.58
CA GLN A 126 23.01 -30.13 13.25
C GLN A 126 23.32 -28.66 13.53
N LYS A 127 23.08 -27.77 12.55
CA LYS A 127 23.27 -26.34 12.72
C LYS A 127 22.38 -25.78 13.83
N TRP A 128 21.10 -26.11 13.83
CA TRP A 128 20.15 -25.69 14.88
C TRP A 128 20.58 -26.14 16.28
N LEU A 129 20.98 -27.40 16.42
CA LEU A 129 21.39 -27.96 17.70
C LEU A 129 22.76 -27.43 18.16
N SER A 130 23.69 -27.17 17.25
CA SER A 130 24.99 -26.56 17.58
C SER A 130 24.85 -25.13 18.12
N GLY A 131 23.87 -24.36 17.63
CA GLY A 131 23.58 -23.01 18.11
C GLY A 131 22.94 -23.00 19.50
N ALA A 132 22.06 -23.97 19.79
CA ALA A 132 21.41 -24.11 21.09
C ALA A 132 22.39 -24.53 22.22
N SER A 133 23.46 -25.26 21.87
CA SER A 133 24.52 -25.66 22.80
C SER A 133 25.41 -24.49 23.24
N ALA A 134 25.45 -23.38 22.51
CA ALA A 134 26.30 -22.22 22.82
C ALA A 134 25.63 -21.20 23.76
N ALA A 135 24.34 -21.37 24.07
CA ALA A 135 23.54 -20.46 24.89
C ALA A 135 23.28 -20.97 26.32
N ARG A 136 23.95 -22.05 26.75
CA ARG A 136 23.88 -22.62 28.12
C ARG A 136 25.21 -22.53 28.84
#